data_AF-A0A6C0JRE4-F1
#
_entry.id   AF-A0A6C0JRE4-F1
#
_cell.length_a   1.000
_cell.length_b   1.000
_cell.length_c   1.000
_cell.angle_alpha   90.00
_cell.angle_beta   90.00
_cell.angle_gamma   90.00
#
_symmetry.space_group_name_H-M   'P 1'
#
loop_
_entity.id
_entity.type
_entity.pdbx_description
1 polymer ?
#
loop_
_entity_poly.entity_id
_entity_poly.type
_entity_poly.pdbx_seq_one_letter_code
_entity_poly.pdbx_strand_id
1 'polypeptide(L)'
;MTVYIASMNLRGKWAERPDNALLLNVTSAQGKTNKNRLAFSPMTETGYRGYYNFEAFWQSGKVYKDIPEEKTKQFWKAVKQPKRRYPGSKGKTVLYSKWEHTDKLDYVSSRKKVYVPLYYDMVKDEKQISFWKEQLSNGNDIVIYDFDGPRLDDGSVTCLKVTRKLLQEKINDTRFPFGHGYVVAMLLKDISLQKIVG
;
A
#
# COMPACT_ATOMS: atom_id res chain seq x y z
N MET A 1 23.26 -4.03 -5.63
CA MET A 1 21.83 -3.81 -5.92
C MET A 1 21.14 -3.07 -4.78
N THR A 2 20.31 -2.10 -5.11
CA THR A 2 19.60 -1.27 -4.15
C THR A 2 18.12 -1.24 -4.53
N VAL A 3 17.27 -1.39 -3.52
CA VAL A 3 15.83 -1.11 -3.65
C VAL A 3 15.59 0.29 -3.12
N TYR A 4 14.92 1.11 -3.90
CA TYR A 4 14.44 2.43 -3.55
C TYR A 4 12.91 2.41 -3.53
N ILE A 5 12.32 3.30 -2.74
CA ILE A 5 10.89 3.59 -2.79
C ILE A 5 10.70 5.08 -3.05
N ALA A 6 9.83 5.38 -4.00
CA ALA A 6 9.55 6.71 -4.52
C ALA A 6 8.05 7.00 -4.46
N SER A 7 7.70 8.24 -4.14
CA SER A 7 6.33 8.69 -4.31
C SER A 7 6.07 9.29 -5.69
N MET A 8 4.83 9.15 -6.16
CA MET A 8 4.32 9.80 -7.34
C MET A 8 2.96 10.43 -7.09
N ASN A 9 2.61 11.42 -7.90
CA ASN A 9 1.26 11.94 -7.98
C ASN A 9 0.53 11.29 -9.16
N LEU A 10 -0.79 11.07 -9.03
CA LEU A 10 -1.62 10.55 -10.13
C LEU A 10 -1.55 11.47 -11.36
N ARG A 11 -1.51 12.77 -11.11
CA ARG A 11 -1.24 13.81 -12.10
C ARG A 11 -0.14 14.70 -11.52
N GLY A 12 0.86 15.03 -12.32
CA GLY A 12 1.96 15.91 -11.91
C GLY A 12 3.25 15.16 -11.55
N LYS A 13 4.05 15.77 -10.68
CA LYS A 13 5.45 15.38 -10.42
C LYS A 13 5.57 13.98 -9.81
N TRP A 14 6.57 13.24 -10.29
CA TRP A 14 7.05 11.99 -9.70
C TRP A 14 8.42 12.28 -9.08
N ALA A 15 8.76 11.59 -7.99
CA ALA A 15 10.10 11.73 -7.42
C ALA A 15 11.15 11.35 -8.46
N GLU A 16 12.30 12.00 -8.43
CA GLU A 16 13.42 11.65 -9.31
C GLU A 16 13.95 10.26 -8.92
N ARG A 17 14.19 9.45 -9.95
CA ARG A 17 14.69 8.09 -9.82
C ARG A 17 16.21 8.11 -9.96
N PRO A 18 16.96 7.33 -9.15
CA PRO A 18 18.40 7.12 -9.36
C PRO A 18 18.72 6.65 -10.77
N ASP A 19 19.83 7.10 -11.34
CA ASP A 19 20.24 6.72 -12.68
C ASP A 19 20.29 5.20 -12.85
N ASN A 20 19.83 4.72 -14.00
CA ASN A 20 19.82 3.30 -14.39
C ASN A 20 18.97 2.35 -13.51
N ALA A 21 18.30 2.84 -12.46
CA ALA A 21 17.40 1.99 -11.67
C ALA A 21 16.17 1.57 -12.50
N LEU A 22 15.78 0.30 -12.47
CA LEU A 22 14.56 -0.19 -13.09
C LEU A 22 13.32 0.35 -12.37
N LEU A 23 12.28 0.67 -13.13
CA LEU A 23 11.04 1.22 -12.59
C LEU A 23 10.03 0.09 -12.34
N LEU A 24 9.65 -0.08 -11.08
CA LEU A 24 8.54 -0.91 -10.64
C LEU A 24 7.39 0.00 -10.17
N ASN A 25 6.39 0.19 -11.02
CA ASN A 25 5.15 0.86 -10.62
C ASN A 25 4.21 -0.18 -10.00
N VAL A 26 3.78 0.02 -8.76
CA VAL A 26 2.87 -0.90 -8.05
C VAL A 26 1.42 -0.40 -8.02
N THR A 27 1.14 0.72 -8.67
CA THR A 27 -0.14 1.41 -8.56
C THR A 27 -1.19 0.89 -9.56
N SER A 28 -2.45 1.22 -9.28
CA SER A 28 -3.59 0.96 -10.14
C SER A 28 -3.68 1.84 -11.38
N ALA A 29 -2.77 2.83 -11.54
CA ALA A 29 -2.75 3.71 -12.71
C ALA A 29 -2.12 3.09 -13.96
N GLN A 30 -1.49 1.92 -13.82
CA GLN A 30 -0.99 1.15 -14.95
C GLN A 30 -2.12 0.56 -15.80
N GLY A 31 -1.81 0.09 -17.01
CA GLY A 31 -2.78 -0.64 -17.86
C GLY A 31 -3.38 -1.85 -17.16
N LYS A 32 -4.64 -2.18 -17.45
CA LYS A 32 -5.39 -3.25 -16.77
C LYS A 32 -4.75 -4.65 -16.89
N THR A 33 -4.01 -4.89 -17.98
CA THR A 33 -3.32 -6.15 -18.27
C THR A 33 -1.84 -6.14 -17.81
N ASN A 34 -1.38 -5.05 -17.21
CA ASN A 34 0.00 -4.96 -16.73
C ASN A 34 0.22 -5.93 -15.56
N LYS A 35 1.28 -6.75 -15.64
CA LYS A 35 1.56 -7.79 -14.65
C LYS A 35 1.81 -7.23 -13.23
N ASN A 36 2.50 -6.08 -13.12
CA ASN A 36 2.72 -5.42 -11.82
C ASN A 36 1.42 -4.87 -11.24
N ARG A 37 0.51 -4.37 -12.07
CA ARG A 37 -0.82 -3.97 -11.61
C ARG A 37 -1.56 -5.18 -11.06
N LEU A 38 -1.60 -6.27 -11.82
CA LEU A 38 -2.32 -7.46 -11.43
C LEU A 38 -1.79 -8.03 -10.10
N ALA A 39 -0.46 -8.07 -9.93
CA ALA A 39 0.17 -8.58 -8.72
C ALA A 39 0.10 -7.63 -7.52
N PHE A 40 0.31 -6.31 -7.73
CA PHE A 40 0.58 -5.38 -6.63
C PHE A 40 -0.48 -4.31 -6.40
N SER A 41 -1.37 -4.01 -7.35
CA SER A 41 -2.37 -2.98 -7.04
C SER A 41 -3.44 -3.54 -6.08
N PRO A 42 -3.69 -2.93 -4.91
CA PRO A 42 -4.76 -3.38 -3.99
C PRO A 42 -6.15 -3.17 -4.59
N MET A 43 -6.24 -2.47 -5.72
CA MET A 43 -7.46 -2.22 -6.47
C MET A 43 -7.77 -3.29 -7.52
N THR A 44 -6.88 -4.28 -7.72
CA THR A 44 -7.11 -5.39 -8.66
C THR A 44 -8.20 -6.30 -8.11
N GLU A 45 -9.11 -6.76 -8.97
CA GLU A 45 -10.19 -7.65 -8.59
C GLU A 45 -9.65 -9.01 -8.16
N THR A 46 -9.86 -9.36 -6.89
CA THR A 46 -9.35 -10.60 -6.29
C THR A 46 -10.40 -11.34 -5.46
N GLY A 47 -11.58 -10.75 -5.23
CA GLY A 47 -12.60 -11.35 -4.35
C GLY A 47 -12.17 -11.40 -2.87
N TYR A 48 -11.16 -10.62 -2.48
CA TYR A 48 -10.50 -10.70 -1.17
C TYR A 48 -11.49 -10.68 -0.01
N ARG A 49 -11.61 -11.81 0.71
CA ARG A 49 -12.51 -11.99 1.87
C ARG A 49 -13.97 -11.58 1.59
N GLY A 50 -14.45 -11.88 0.38
CA GLY A 50 -15.79 -11.53 -0.06
C GLY A 50 -16.00 -10.04 -0.31
N TYR A 51 -14.92 -9.29 -0.55
CA TYR A 51 -14.95 -7.93 -1.09
C TYR A 51 -14.42 -7.93 -2.52
N TYR A 52 -14.76 -6.92 -3.31
CA TYR A 52 -14.31 -6.82 -4.71
C TYR A 52 -12.78 -6.92 -4.86
N ASN A 53 -12.04 -6.25 -3.98
CA ASN A 53 -10.59 -6.25 -3.92
C ASN A 53 -10.08 -5.94 -2.51
N PHE A 54 -8.77 -6.00 -2.31
CA PHE A 54 -8.14 -5.69 -1.03
C PHE A 54 -8.43 -4.27 -0.54
N GLU A 55 -8.42 -3.28 -1.45
CA GLU A 55 -8.74 -1.89 -1.12
C GLU A 55 -10.15 -1.74 -0.55
N ALA A 56 -11.14 -2.45 -1.09
CA ALA A 56 -12.51 -2.44 -0.59
C ALA A 56 -12.61 -3.06 0.83
N PHE A 57 -11.89 -4.15 1.09
CA PHE A 57 -11.77 -4.74 2.43
C PHE A 57 -11.10 -3.75 3.41
N TRP A 58 -10.03 -3.09 3.00
CA TRP A 58 -9.32 -2.15 3.86
C TRP A 58 -10.18 -0.93 4.19
N GLN A 59 -10.88 -0.38 3.20
CA GLN A 59 -11.74 0.78 3.39
C GLN A 59 -13.01 0.46 4.19
N SER A 60 -13.47 -0.80 4.18
CA SER A 60 -14.64 -1.22 4.97
C SER A 60 -14.41 -1.18 6.48
N GLY A 61 -13.15 -1.28 6.91
CA GLY A 61 -12.81 -1.16 8.32
C GLY A 61 -12.82 0.27 8.85
N LYS A 62 -12.81 1.29 7.99
CA LYS A 62 -12.71 2.68 8.44
C LYS A 62 -14.04 3.17 9.00
N VAL A 63 -14.00 3.65 10.24
CA VAL A 63 -15.13 4.31 10.89
C VAL A 63 -14.91 5.80 10.87
N TYR A 64 -15.87 6.54 10.30
CA TYR A 64 -15.75 7.99 10.11
C TYR A 64 -16.64 8.73 11.09
N LYS A 65 -16.21 9.94 11.46
CA LYS A 65 -17.05 10.88 12.20
C LYS A 65 -18.30 11.24 11.36
N ASP A 66 -19.47 11.19 11.99
CA ASP A 66 -20.78 11.51 11.40
C ASP A 66 -21.24 10.61 10.24
N ILE A 67 -20.61 9.44 10.03
CA ILE A 67 -21.08 8.45 9.05
C ILE A 67 -21.34 7.14 9.79
N PRO A 68 -22.58 6.60 9.76
CA PRO A 68 -22.88 5.31 10.38
C PRO A 68 -22.00 4.17 9.82
N GLU A 69 -21.42 3.37 10.71
CA GLU A 69 -20.50 2.27 10.38
C GLU A 69 -21.18 1.21 9.50
N GLU A 70 -22.44 0.91 9.75
CA GLU A 70 -23.24 -0.07 9.01
C GLU A 70 -23.40 0.36 7.55
N LYS A 71 -23.58 1.66 7.30
CA LYS A 71 -23.71 2.20 5.93
C LYS A 71 -22.40 2.07 5.16
N THR A 72 -21.26 2.32 5.79
CA THR A 72 -19.96 2.17 5.11
C THR A 72 -19.67 0.70 4.83
N LYS A 73 -19.90 -0.20 5.79
CA LYS A 73 -19.71 -1.64 5.62
C LYS A 73 -20.59 -2.23 4.52
N GLN A 74 -21.88 -1.92 4.53
CA GLN A 74 -22.81 -2.38 3.49
C GLN A 74 -22.39 -1.90 2.10
N PHE A 75 -22.00 -0.62 1.98
CA PHE A 75 -21.48 -0.07 0.72
C PHE A 75 -20.27 -0.87 0.22
N TRP A 76 -19.25 -1.05 1.06
CA TRP A 76 -18.01 -1.73 0.64
C TRP A 76 -18.22 -3.20 0.30
N LYS A 77 -19.17 -3.88 0.95
CA LYS A 77 -19.60 -5.23 0.57
C LYS A 77 -20.32 -5.28 -0.77
N ALA A 78 -21.07 -4.24 -1.13
CA ALA A 78 -21.84 -4.17 -2.37
C ALA A 78 -21.02 -3.69 -3.58
N VAL A 79 -19.84 -3.07 -3.38
CA VAL A 79 -18.99 -2.58 -4.47
C VAL A 79 -18.63 -3.71 -5.45
N LYS A 80 -18.76 -3.44 -6.76
CA LYS A 80 -18.40 -4.34 -7.88
C LYS A 80 -17.36 -3.77 -8.84
N GLN A 81 -16.68 -2.70 -8.42
CA GLN A 81 -15.66 -2.02 -9.23
C GLN A 81 -14.66 -1.32 -8.31
N PRO A 82 -13.42 -1.03 -8.77
CA PRO A 82 -12.43 -0.42 -7.90
C PRO A 82 -12.87 0.98 -7.42
N LYS A 83 -12.88 1.20 -6.09
CA LYS A 83 -13.18 2.51 -5.46
C LYS A 83 -12.07 2.84 -4.46
N ARG A 84 -11.64 4.11 -4.45
CA ARG A 84 -10.55 4.60 -3.56
C ARG A 84 -11.02 5.14 -2.21
N ARG A 85 -12.32 5.46 -2.09
CA ARG A 85 -12.93 6.06 -0.89
C ARG A 85 -14.43 5.86 -0.86
N TYR A 86 -14.99 5.96 0.33
CA TYR A 86 -16.43 5.94 0.55
C TYR A 86 -17.05 7.25 0.02
N PRO A 87 -18.19 7.22 -0.70
CA PRO A 87 -18.88 8.42 -1.12
C PRO A 87 -19.24 9.32 0.08
N GLY A 88 -18.90 10.60 0.01
CA GLY A 88 -19.17 11.54 1.11
C GLY A 88 -18.17 11.49 2.28
N SER A 89 -17.14 10.63 2.26
CA SER A 89 -16.09 10.65 3.30
C SER A 89 -14.97 11.66 3.06
N LYS A 90 -15.01 12.42 1.96
CA LYS A 90 -13.99 13.44 1.67
C LYS A 90 -14.02 14.51 2.76
N GLY A 91 -12.88 14.73 3.42
CA GLY A 91 -12.76 15.69 4.53
C GLY A 91 -13.29 15.19 5.87
N LYS A 92 -13.82 13.96 5.94
CA LYS A 92 -14.27 13.36 7.20
C LYS A 92 -13.10 12.72 7.94
N THR A 93 -13.07 12.93 9.26
CA THR A 93 -12.09 12.30 10.15
C THR A 93 -12.39 10.82 10.30
N VAL A 94 -11.38 9.96 10.10
CA VAL A 94 -11.44 8.55 10.49
C VAL A 94 -11.16 8.47 11.99
N LEU A 95 -12.10 7.93 12.76
CA LEU A 95 -11.99 7.83 14.22
C LEU A 95 -11.09 6.65 14.63
N TYR A 96 -11.29 5.50 13.97
CA TYR A 96 -10.54 4.27 14.18
C TYR A 96 -10.81 3.33 13.00
N SER A 97 -10.15 2.18 12.99
CA SER A 97 -10.50 1.07 12.12
C SER A 97 -10.97 -0.15 12.91
N LYS A 98 -11.97 -0.86 12.38
CA LYS A 98 -12.57 -2.04 13.01
C LYS A 98 -13.13 -3.00 11.96
N TRP A 99 -12.77 -4.28 12.07
CA TRP A 99 -13.37 -5.40 11.35
C TRP A 99 -14.08 -6.32 12.33
N GLU A 100 -14.80 -7.32 11.81
CA GLU A 100 -15.70 -8.20 12.57
C GLU A 100 -15.05 -8.87 13.79
N HIS A 101 -13.75 -9.19 13.69
CA HIS A 101 -12.99 -9.87 14.74
C HIS A 101 -11.85 -9.03 15.32
N THR A 102 -11.91 -7.70 15.17
CA THR A 102 -10.89 -6.81 15.72
C THR A 102 -11.51 -5.82 16.70
N ASP A 103 -10.73 -5.45 17.72
CA ASP A 103 -11.01 -4.26 18.50
C ASP A 103 -10.89 -2.98 17.66
N LYS A 104 -11.24 -1.85 18.26
CA LYS A 104 -10.97 -0.53 17.66
C LYS A 104 -9.46 -0.33 17.60
N LEU A 105 -8.94 -0.10 16.40
CA LEU A 105 -7.53 0.13 16.15
C LEU A 105 -7.30 1.57 15.72
N ASP A 106 -6.29 2.21 16.31
CA ASP A 106 -5.79 3.48 15.82
C ASP A 106 -5.11 3.32 14.45
N TYR A 107 -4.66 4.43 13.88
CA TYR A 107 -4.10 4.49 12.54
C TYR A 107 -2.80 3.67 12.38
N VAL A 108 -1.94 3.62 13.39
CA VAL A 108 -0.68 2.85 13.33
C VAL A 108 -0.96 1.38 13.65
N SER A 109 -1.77 1.11 14.69
CA SER A 109 -2.16 -0.23 15.08
C SER A 109 -2.88 -0.98 13.96
N SER A 110 -3.78 -0.30 13.23
CA SER A 110 -4.48 -0.91 12.09
C SER A 110 -3.53 -1.26 10.94
N ARG A 111 -2.47 -0.49 10.70
CA ARG A 111 -1.43 -0.84 9.71
C ARG A 111 -0.67 -2.09 10.14
N LYS A 112 -0.14 -2.10 11.37
CA LYS A 112 0.71 -3.17 11.90
C LYS A 112 -0.02 -4.49 12.09
N LYS A 113 -1.26 -4.44 12.59
CA LYS A 113 -2.05 -5.64 12.93
C LYS A 113 -2.90 -6.15 11.77
N VAL A 114 -3.28 -5.28 10.82
CA VAL A 114 -4.23 -5.64 9.76
C VAL A 114 -3.64 -5.39 8.37
N TYR A 115 -3.41 -4.14 7.96
CA TYR A 115 -3.05 -3.84 6.56
C TYR A 115 -1.79 -4.57 6.10
N VAL A 116 -0.68 -4.38 6.82
CA VAL A 116 0.64 -4.87 6.38
C VAL A 116 0.70 -6.40 6.40
N PRO A 117 0.28 -7.12 7.47
CA PRO A 117 0.29 -8.58 7.45
C PRO A 117 -0.63 -9.15 6.35
N LEU A 118 -1.84 -8.64 6.23
CA LEU A 118 -2.82 -9.17 5.28
C LEU A 118 -2.43 -8.90 3.83
N TYR A 119 -1.85 -7.73 3.55
CA TYR A 119 -1.36 -7.41 2.22
C TYR A 119 -0.07 -8.20 1.90
N TYR A 120 0.84 -8.34 2.87
CA TYR A 120 2.03 -9.17 2.73
C TYR A 120 1.67 -10.60 2.33
N ASP A 121 0.76 -11.23 3.06
CA ASP A 121 0.32 -12.60 2.76
C ASP A 121 -0.37 -12.73 1.41
N MET A 122 -1.04 -11.67 0.95
CA MET A 122 -1.69 -11.67 -0.36
C MET A 122 -0.68 -11.68 -1.51
N VAL A 123 0.47 -11.00 -1.38
CA VAL A 123 1.39 -10.75 -2.51
C VAL A 123 2.73 -11.46 -2.43
N LYS A 124 3.11 -12.04 -1.28
CA LYS A 124 4.44 -12.63 -1.07
C LYS A 124 4.79 -13.75 -2.05
N ASP A 125 3.78 -14.49 -2.51
CA ASP A 125 3.92 -15.65 -3.40
C ASP A 125 3.61 -15.30 -4.88
N GLU A 126 3.39 -14.02 -5.19
CA GLU A 126 3.16 -13.57 -6.56
C GLU A 126 4.38 -13.78 -7.45
N LYS A 127 4.18 -14.30 -8.67
CA LYS A 127 5.27 -14.52 -9.64
C LYS A 127 6.08 -13.27 -9.93
N GLN A 128 5.46 -12.09 -9.81
CA GLN A 128 6.15 -10.82 -9.96
C GLN A 128 7.17 -10.54 -8.86
N ILE A 129 7.00 -11.04 -7.63
CA ILE A 129 8.03 -10.94 -6.60
C ILE A 129 9.30 -11.67 -7.03
N SER A 130 9.17 -12.91 -7.50
CA SER A 130 10.32 -13.69 -8.00
C SER A 130 10.99 -13.01 -9.19
N PHE A 131 10.22 -12.51 -10.15
CA PHE A 131 10.74 -11.75 -11.29
C PHE A 131 11.59 -10.55 -10.85
N TRP A 132 11.08 -9.72 -9.94
CA TRP A 132 11.82 -8.53 -9.49
C TRP A 132 13.02 -8.88 -8.59
N LYS A 133 12.96 -9.96 -7.82
CA LYS A 133 14.13 -10.49 -7.11
C LYS A 133 15.22 -10.96 -8.07
N GLU A 134 14.84 -11.60 -9.18
CA GLU A 134 15.78 -11.97 -10.24
C GLU A 134 16.44 -10.75 -10.88
N GLN A 135 15.69 -9.67 -11.10
CA GLN A 135 16.28 -8.42 -11.60
C GLN A 135 17.33 -7.86 -10.62
N LEU A 136 17.10 -7.95 -9.31
CA LEU A 136 18.08 -7.55 -8.29
C LEU A 136 19.32 -8.45 -8.29
N SER A 137 19.15 -9.77 -8.42
CA SER A 137 20.28 -10.71 -8.50
C SER A 137 21.12 -10.50 -9.74
N ASN A 138 20.51 -10.03 -10.83
CA ASN A 138 21.21 -9.65 -12.06
C ASN A 138 21.93 -8.29 -11.98
N GLY A 139 22.02 -7.70 -10.79
CA GLY A 139 22.78 -6.47 -10.54
C GLY A 139 22.01 -5.17 -10.75
N ASN A 140 20.73 -5.23 -11.11
CA ASN A 140 19.92 -4.02 -11.31
C ASN A 140 19.54 -3.38 -9.97
N ASP A 141 19.51 -2.05 -9.95
CA ASP A 141 18.79 -1.30 -8.93
C ASP A 141 17.31 -1.21 -9.29
N ILE A 142 16.42 -1.16 -8.31
CA ILE A 142 14.96 -1.05 -8.52
C ILE A 142 14.43 0.13 -7.73
N VAL A 143 13.61 0.97 -8.36
CA VAL A 143 12.76 1.95 -7.67
C VAL A 143 11.29 1.52 -7.73
N ILE A 144 10.64 1.53 -6.58
CA ILE A 144 9.23 1.22 -6.42
C ILE A 144 8.44 2.53 -6.38
N TYR A 145 7.52 2.74 -7.30
CA TYR A 145 6.64 3.91 -7.32
C TYR A 145 5.25 3.61 -6.76
N ASP A 146 4.84 4.44 -5.80
CA ASP A 146 3.51 4.40 -5.17
C ASP A 146 2.96 5.82 -4.96
N PHE A 147 1.64 5.98 -4.94
CA PHE A 147 0.98 7.23 -4.53
C PHE A 147 1.27 7.55 -3.06
N ASP A 148 1.33 6.49 -2.25
CA ASP A 148 1.54 6.54 -0.80
C ASP A 148 3.01 6.30 -0.43
N GLY A 149 3.94 6.50 -1.39
CA GLY A 149 5.38 6.46 -1.15
C GLY A 149 5.88 7.60 -0.24
N PRO A 150 7.19 7.67 0.04
CA PRO A 150 7.74 8.65 0.97
C PRO A 150 7.55 10.09 0.47
N ARG A 151 7.29 11.00 1.41
CA ARG A 151 7.13 12.44 1.17
C ARG A 151 8.13 13.20 2.05
N LEU A 152 8.56 14.38 1.60
CA LEU A 152 9.21 15.35 2.47
C LEU A 152 8.16 16.02 3.37
N ASP A 153 8.60 16.78 4.38
CA ASP A 153 7.70 17.40 5.37
C ASP A 153 6.72 18.40 4.74
N ASP A 154 7.08 19.02 3.61
CA ASP A 154 6.21 19.89 2.80
C ASP A 154 5.21 19.12 1.92
N GLY A 155 5.22 17.78 1.96
CA GLY A 155 4.38 16.92 1.14
C GLY A 155 4.89 16.71 -0.29
N SER A 156 6.06 17.23 -0.65
CA SER A 156 6.67 16.99 -1.95
C SER A 156 7.09 15.52 -2.11
N VAL A 157 7.13 15.07 -3.37
CA VAL A 157 7.52 13.71 -3.71
C VAL A 157 9.02 13.51 -3.49
N THR A 158 9.41 12.35 -2.96
CA THR A 158 10.82 12.00 -2.76
C THR A 158 11.07 10.51 -3.04
N CYS A 159 12.34 10.15 -3.21
CA CYS A 159 12.83 8.80 -3.44
C CYS A 159 13.89 8.48 -2.38
N LEU A 160 13.68 7.39 -1.64
CA LEU A 160 14.55 6.98 -0.53
C LEU A 160 15.02 5.54 -0.70
N LYS A 161 16.27 5.28 -0.31
CA LYS A 161 16.81 3.92 -0.24
C LYS A 161 16.09 3.13 0.84
N VAL A 162 15.61 1.93 0.49
CA VAL A 162 14.87 1.07 1.40
C VAL A 162 15.84 0.43 2.39
N THR A 163 15.61 0.72 3.67
CA THR A 163 16.30 0.11 4.80
C THR A 163 15.26 -0.35 5.82
N ARG A 164 15.65 -1.27 6.71
CA ARG A 164 14.79 -1.67 7.85
C ARG A 164 14.39 -0.44 8.68
N LYS A 165 15.34 0.46 8.96
CA LYS A 165 15.10 1.69 9.73
C LYS A 165 14.04 2.57 9.06
N LEU A 166 14.15 2.80 7.75
CA LEU A 166 13.15 3.57 7.00
C LEU A 166 11.75 2.96 7.13
N LEU A 167 11.62 1.64 6.98
CA LEU A 167 10.32 0.95 7.08
C LEU A 167 9.73 1.07 8.50
N GLN A 168 10.56 0.94 9.54
CA GLN A 168 10.15 1.11 10.93
C GLN A 168 9.73 2.55 11.24
N GLU A 169 10.42 3.54 10.69
CA GLU A 169 10.04 4.94 10.84
C GLU A 169 8.71 5.23 10.14
N LYS A 170 8.58 4.82 8.87
CA LYS A 170 7.42 5.15 8.04
C LYS A 170 6.14 4.44 8.47
N ILE A 171 6.21 3.22 9.02
CA ILE A 171 4.99 2.54 9.50
C ILE A 171 4.37 3.26 10.71
N ASN A 172 5.20 3.93 11.52
CA ASN A 172 4.78 4.72 12.67
C ASN A 172 4.48 6.20 12.33
N ASP A 173 4.76 6.66 11.11
CA ASP A 173 4.49 8.04 10.70
C ASP A 173 2.99 8.27 10.50
N THR A 174 2.41 9.16 11.31
CA THR A 174 0.98 9.50 11.25
C THR A 174 0.66 10.62 10.26
N ARG A 175 1.68 11.34 9.77
CA ARG A 175 1.50 12.46 8.82
C ARG A 175 1.26 11.95 7.40
N PHE A 176 1.90 10.85 7.04
CA PHE A 176 1.85 10.27 5.70
C PHE A 176 1.37 8.82 5.72
N PRO A 177 0.71 8.35 4.65
CA PRO A 177 0.28 6.96 4.54
C PRO A 177 1.48 6.00 4.44
N PHE A 178 1.27 4.77 4.91
CA PHE A 178 2.17 3.64 4.67
C PHE A 178 1.50 2.74 3.61
N GLY A 179 1.77 3.04 2.34
CA GLY A 179 1.19 2.33 1.20
C GLY A 179 1.74 0.92 0.97
N HIS A 180 1.12 0.21 0.02
CA HIS A 180 1.52 -1.14 -0.35
C HIS A 180 2.93 -1.21 -0.97
N GLY A 181 3.41 -0.13 -1.58
CA GLY A 181 4.78 -0.03 -2.10
C GLY A 181 5.85 -0.29 -1.03
N TYR A 182 5.61 0.06 0.23
CA TYR A 182 6.52 -0.28 1.32
C TYR A 182 6.52 -1.79 1.63
N VAL A 183 5.37 -2.46 1.48
CA VAL A 183 5.27 -3.92 1.68
C VAL A 183 5.98 -4.66 0.55
N VAL A 184 5.82 -4.20 -0.70
CA VAL A 184 6.58 -4.73 -1.85
C VAL A 184 8.09 -4.50 -1.64
N ALA A 185 8.49 -3.32 -1.17
CA ALA A 185 9.88 -3.02 -0.86
C ALA A 185 10.46 -3.95 0.21
N MET A 186 9.67 -4.24 1.25
CA MET A 186 10.03 -5.18 2.32
C MET A 186 10.26 -6.60 1.77
N LEU A 187 9.37 -7.07 0.88
CA LEU A 187 9.47 -8.37 0.22
C LEU A 187 10.71 -8.49 -0.68
N LEU A 188 10.99 -7.48 -1.50
CA LEU A 188 12.17 -7.48 -2.38
C LEU A 188 13.49 -7.42 -1.62
N LYS A 189 13.47 -6.91 -0.38
CA LYS A 189 14.65 -6.81 0.50
C LYS A 189 14.79 -7.97 1.48
N ASP A 190 13.90 -8.96 1.44
CA ASP A 190 13.85 -10.08 2.40
C ASP A 190 13.85 -9.60 3.86
N ILE A 191 13.21 -8.45 4.13
CA ILE A 191 13.06 -7.93 5.48
C ILE A 191 11.85 -8.62 6.10
N SER A 192 12.08 -9.37 7.20
CA SER A 192 11.00 -10.07 7.92
C SER A 192 9.91 -9.11 8.39
N LEU A 193 8.66 -9.50 8.17
CA LEU A 193 7.46 -8.79 8.61
C LEU A 193 7.51 -8.45 10.11
N GLN A 194 7.90 -9.41 10.95
CA GLN A 194 7.98 -9.25 12.41
C GLN A 194 8.93 -8.13 12.81
N LYS A 195 9.98 -7.85 12.03
CA LYS A 195 10.91 -6.75 12.31
C LYS A 195 10.31 -5.36 12.07
N ILE A 196 9.18 -5.29 11.37
CA ILE A 196 8.50 -4.04 10.99
C ILE A 196 7.21 -3.83 11.79
N VAL A 197 6.41 -4.89 11.98
CA VAL A 197 5.13 -4.79 12.68
C VAL A 197 5.21 -5.09 14.18
N GLY A 198 6.31 -5.73 14.61
CA GLY A 198 6.59 -5.99 16.03
C GLY A 198 7.00 -4.76 16.82
#